data_AF-A0A9X4J560-F1
#
_entry.id   AF-A0A9X4J560-F1
#
_cell.length_a   1.000
_cell.length_b   1.000
_cell.length_c   1.000
_cell.angle_alpha   90.00
_cell.angle_beta   90.00
_cell.angle_gamma   90.00
#
_symmetry.space_group_name_H-M   'P 1'
#
loop_
_entity.id
_entity.type
_entity.pdbx_description
1 polymer ?
#
loop_
_entity_poly.entity_id
_entity_poly.type
_entity_poly.pdbx_seq_one_letter_code
_entity_poly.pdbx_strand_id
1 'polypeptide(L)'
;MNKITCLSKKLKEFFNEKAEKISITTRFIKRKRKLKGSSFVKAMVLGNIGVDNCSVETMCQLLNEDSIDITKQGLDFRFTEEAVEFMKRMYNESVILFKNILQVDCKIL
;
A
#
# COMPACT_ATOMS: atom_id res chain seq x y z
N MET A 1 3.86 13.12 -23.93
CA MET A 1 3.52 12.06 -22.95
C MET A 1 2.01 12.11 -22.72
N ASN A 2 1.27 11.02 -22.95
CA ASN A 2 -0.18 11.04 -22.79
C ASN A 2 -0.59 10.96 -21.30
N LYS A 3 -1.86 11.26 -20.99
CA LYS A 3 -2.38 11.27 -19.61
C LYS A 3 -2.20 9.92 -18.90
N ILE A 4 -2.36 8.81 -19.62
CA ILE A 4 -2.19 7.45 -19.07
C ILE A 4 -0.74 7.18 -18.69
N THR A 5 0.23 7.58 -19.52
CA THR A 5 1.67 7.43 -19.21
C THR A 5 2.07 8.27 -17.99
N CYS A 6 1.53 9.50 -17.88
CA CYS A 6 1.74 10.35 -16.70
C CYS A 6 1.19 9.70 -15.43
N LEU A 7 -0.06 9.24 -15.49
CA LEU A 7 -0.72 8.55 -14.39
C LEU A 7 0.04 7.28 -13.98
N SER A 8 0.43 6.44 -14.94
CA SER A 8 1.20 5.21 -14.69
C SER A 8 2.50 5.50 -13.94
N LYS A 9 3.26 6.51 -14.37
CA LYS A 9 4.49 6.93 -13.69
C LYS A 9 4.19 7.39 -12.25
N LYS A 10 3.14 8.19 -12.06
CA LYS A 10 2.76 8.72 -10.75
C LYS A 10 2.26 7.65 -9.78
N LEU A 11 1.46 6.71 -10.25
CA LEU A 11 1.01 5.57 -9.45
C LEU A 11 2.18 4.64 -9.11
N LYS A 12 3.12 4.43 -10.04
CA LYS A 12 4.35 3.68 -9.77
C LYS A 12 5.17 4.36 -8.65
N GLU A 13 5.38 5.67 -8.73
CA GLU A 13 6.10 6.43 -7.70
C GLU A 13 5.38 6.37 -6.34
N PHE A 14 4.05 6.46 -6.35
CA PHE A 14 3.20 6.44 -5.17
C PHE A 14 3.22 5.09 -4.43
N PHE A 15 2.95 3.98 -5.15
CA PHE A 15 2.90 2.66 -4.53
C PHE A 15 4.29 2.07 -4.21
N ASN A 16 5.38 2.65 -4.73
CA ASN A 16 6.74 2.23 -4.43
C ASN A 16 7.47 3.21 -3.50
N GLU A 17 8.09 4.28 -4.02
CA GLU A 17 8.99 5.11 -3.20
C GLU A 17 8.24 5.88 -2.10
N LYS A 18 7.04 6.38 -2.39
CA LYS A 18 6.25 7.12 -1.39
C LYS A 18 5.76 6.17 -0.29
N ALA A 19 5.21 5.01 -0.65
CA ALA A 19 4.80 3.99 0.30
C ALA A 19 5.94 3.56 1.23
N GLU A 20 7.13 3.30 0.69
CA GLU A 20 8.29 2.92 1.50
C GLU A 20 8.69 4.04 2.47
N LYS A 21 8.74 5.30 2.02
CA LYS A 21 9.06 6.45 2.88
C LYS A 21 8.04 6.62 4.01
N ILE A 22 6.75 6.59 3.68
CA ILE A 22 5.69 6.78 4.67
C ILE A 22 5.75 5.67 5.71
N SER A 23 5.92 4.42 5.29
CA SER A 23 5.98 3.27 6.20
C SER A 23 7.09 3.36 7.26
N ILE A 24 8.22 3.99 6.92
CA ILE A 24 9.31 4.28 7.86
C ILE A 24 8.90 5.43 8.80
N THR A 25 8.34 6.52 8.26
CA THR A 25 7.97 7.71 9.05
C THR A 25 6.85 7.45 10.05
N THR A 26 5.94 6.52 9.73
CA THR A 26 4.88 6.06 10.65
C THR A 26 5.37 4.98 11.61
N ARG A 27 6.64 4.57 11.49
CA ARG A 27 7.25 3.48 12.26
C ARG A 27 6.59 2.12 12.04
N PHE A 28 5.79 1.95 10.97
CA PHE A 28 5.29 0.63 10.57
C PHE A 28 6.45 -0.30 10.19
N ILE A 29 7.38 0.18 9.36
CA ILE A 29 8.62 -0.54 9.05
C ILE A 29 9.73 -0.02 9.98
N LYS A 30 10.05 -0.81 11.00
CA LYS A 30 11.17 -0.56 11.93
C LYS A 30 12.47 -1.22 11.47
N ARG A 31 12.38 -2.32 10.70
CA ARG A 31 13.52 -3.07 10.15
C ARG A 31 13.21 -3.50 8.72
N LYS A 32 14.01 -3.06 7.74
CA LYS A 32 13.81 -3.34 6.30
C LYS A 32 13.87 -4.82 5.87
N ARG A 33 14.22 -5.73 6.78
CA ARG A 33 14.69 -7.08 6.43
C ARG A 33 13.58 -8.13 6.20
N LYS A 34 12.32 -7.83 6.54
CA LYS A 34 11.23 -8.82 6.49
C LYS A 34 9.98 -8.38 5.73
N LEU A 35 9.71 -7.09 5.64
CA LEU A 35 8.54 -6.54 4.97
C LEU A 35 8.88 -5.15 4.44
N LYS A 36 8.36 -4.81 3.26
CA LYS A 36 8.44 -3.47 2.67
C LYS A 36 7.10 -2.80 2.77
N GLY A 37 7.08 -1.48 2.97
CA GLY A 37 5.83 -0.71 3.02
C GLY A 37 5.07 -0.79 1.70
N SER A 38 5.79 -0.74 0.58
CA SER A 38 5.25 -0.86 -0.77
C SER A 38 4.54 -2.20 -1.01
N SER A 39 5.12 -3.30 -0.54
CA SER A 39 4.53 -4.64 -0.71
C SER A 39 3.29 -4.81 0.14
N PHE A 40 3.32 -4.31 1.39
CA PHE A 40 2.16 -4.34 2.27
C PHE A 40 0.97 -3.58 1.69
N VAL A 41 1.15 -2.32 1.28
CA VAL A 41 0.03 -1.51 0.75
C VAL A 41 -0.54 -2.09 -0.54
N LYS A 42 0.31 -2.63 -1.43
CA LYS A 42 -0.14 -3.31 -2.66
C LYS A 42 -0.99 -4.53 -2.33
N ALA A 43 -0.54 -5.38 -1.42
CA ALA A 43 -1.30 -6.56 -0.99
C ALA A 43 -2.64 -6.19 -0.35
N MET A 44 -2.68 -5.17 0.52
CA MET A 44 -3.91 -4.72 1.17
C MET A 44 -4.94 -4.17 0.16
N VAL A 45 -4.49 -3.31 -0.76
CA VAL A 45 -5.39 -2.66 -1.72
C VAL A 45 -5.82 -3.63 -2.80
N LEU A 46 -4.89 -4.37 -3.41
CA LEU A 46 -5.19 -5.21 -4.57
C LEU A 46 -5.75 -6.58 -4.19
N GLY A 47 -5.35 -7.12 -3.04
CA GLY A 47 -5.73 -8.47 -2.62
C GLY A 47 -7.22 -8.63 -2.31
N ASN A 48 -7.95 -7.53 -2.15
CA ASN A 48 -9.38 -7.52 -1.83
C ASN A 48 -10.26 -7.08 -3.02
N ILE A 49 -9.69 -6.73 -4.19
CA ILE A 49 -10.49 -6.22 -5.31
C ILE A 49 -11.25 -7.33 -6.05
N GLY A 50 -10.69 -8.53 -6.11
CA GLY A 50 -11.25 -9.64 -6.89
C GLY A 50 -11.94 -10.73 -6.07
N VAL A 51 -12.02 -10.59 -4.74
CA VAL A 51 -12.52 -11.63 -3.83
C VAL A 51 -13.26 -11.02 -2.65
N ASP A 52 -14.44 -11.55 -2.34
CA ASP A 52 -15.29 -11.06 -1.23
C ASP A 52 -14.70 -11.38 0.15
N ASN A 53 -13.82 -12.39 0.25
CA ASN A 53 -13.22 -12.88 1.48
C ASN A 53 -11.72 -13.18 1.28
N CYS A 54 -10.88 -12.15 1.25
CA CYS A 54 -9.42 -12.34 1.18
C CYS A 54 -8.92 -13.04 2.46
N SER A 55 -8.40 -14.25 2.33
CA SER A 55 -7.84 -15.00 3.46
C SER A 55 -6.42 -14.52 3.78
N VAL A 56 -5.95 -14.77 5.01
CA VAL A 56 -4.55 -14.53 5.40
C VAL A 56 -3.58 -15.30 4.48
N GLU A 57 -3.96 -16.50 4.03
CA GLU A 57 -3.18 -17.27 3.05
C GLU A 57 -3.02 -16.52 1.73
N THR A 58 -4.12 -15.98 1.21
CA THR A 58 -4.15 -15.20 -0.03
C THR A 58 -3.26 -13.96 0.08
N MET A 59 -3.32 -13.25 1.21
CA MET A 59 -2.41 -12.11 1.44
C MET A 59 -0.95 -12.53 1.52
N CYS A 60 -0.62 -13.67 2.16
CA CYS A 60 0.74 -14.20 2.16
C CYS A 60 1.22 -14.54 0.75
N GLN A 61 0.35 -15.11 -0.10
CA GLN A 61 0.66 -15.39 -1.51
C GLN A 61 0.97 -14.12 -2.30
N LEU A 62 0.15 -13.07 -2.16
CA LEU A 62 0.38 -11.78 -2.81
C LEU A 62 1.70 -11.11 -2.35
N LEU A 63 2.06 -11.27 -1.08
CA LEU A 63 3.34 -10.80 -0.57
C LEU A 63 4.51 -11.62 -1.13
N ASN A 64 4.32 -12.93 -1.32
CA ASN A 64 5.31 -13.82 -1.92
C ASN A 64 5.59 -13.46 -3.39
N GLU A 65 4.57 -13.07 -4.17
CA GLU A 65 4.74 -12.54 -5.54
C GLU A 65 5.69 -11.32 -5.57
N ASP A 66 5.72 -10.56 -4.49
CA ASP A 66 6.58 -9.40 -4.27
C ASP A 66 7.94 -9.76 -3.59
N SER A 67 8.28 -11.06 -3.55
CA SER A 67 9.45 -11.66 -2.88
C SER A 67 9.52 -11.40 -1.37
N ILE A 68 8.37 -11.32 -0.71
CA ILE A 68 8.25 -11.22 0.75
C ILE A 68 7.77 -12.56 1.31
N ASP A 69 8.68 -13.30 1.91
CA ASP A 69 8.36 -14.51 2.66
C ASP A 69 7.95 -14.16 4.11
N ILE A 70 6.67 -14.35 4.42
CA ILE A 70 6.09 -14.06 5.72
C ILE A 70 5.12 -15.16 6.15
N THR A 71 5.20 -15.56 7.41
CA THR A 71 4.25 -16.52 7.98
C THR A 71 2.89 -15.87 8.22
N LYS A 72 1.82 -16.66 8.24
CA LYS A 72 0.46 -16.18 8.59
C LYS A 72 0.43 -15.38 9.90
N GLN A 73 1.05 -15.93 10.95
CA GLN A 73 1.17 -15.26 12.25
C GLN A 73 2.02 -13.98 12.15
N GLY A 74 3.08 -14.01 11.34
CA GLY A 74 3.93 -12.85 11.11
C GLY A 74 3.19 -11.70 10.42
N LEU A 75 2.27 -12.03 9.51
CA LEU A 75 1.38 -11.08 8.84
C LEU A 75 0.30 -10.56 9.79
N ASP A 76 -0.32 -11.44 10.59
CA ASP A 76 -1.33 -11.07 11.57
C ASP A 76 -0.79 -10.04 12.58
N PHE A 77 0.45 -10.21 13.04
CA PHE A 77 1.17 -9.25 13.87
C PHE A 77 1.54 -7.92 13.19
N ARG A 78 1.17 -7.71 11.93
CA ARG A 78 1.32 -6.43 11.23
C ARG A 78 0.08 -5.57 11.31
N PHE A 79 -1.06 -6.08 11.79
CA PHE A 79 -2.25 -5.27 12.01
C PHE A 79 -2.16 -4.51 13.35
N THR A 80 -1.28 -3.50 13.37
CA THR A 80 -1.03 -2.66 14.55
C THR A 80 -1.52 -1.22 14.33
N GLU A 81 -1.48 -0.40 15.39
CA GLU A 81 -1.77 1.03 15.30
C GLU A 81 -0.86 1.76 14.29
N GLU A 82 0.43 1.39 14.21
CA GLU A 82 1.34 1.97 13.21
C GLU A 82 0.98 1.58 11.78
N ALA A 83 0.40 0.40 11.56
CA ALA A 83 -0.11 -0.02 10.25
C ALA A 83 -1.36 0.78 9.86
N VAL A 84 -2.25 1.05 10.81
CA VAL A 84 -3.40 1.94 10.61
C VAL A 84 -2.93 3.36 10.25
N GLU A 85 -1.97 3.90 11.00
CA GLU A 85 -1.38 5.23 10.71
C GLU A 85 -0.69 5.26 9.34
N PHE A 86 0.01 4.17 8.97
CA PHE A 86 0.58 4.02 7.63
C PHE A 86 -0.50 4.11 6.54
N MET A 87 -1.57 3.33 6.66
CA MET A 87 -2.65 3.30 5.67
C MET A 87 -3.41 4.63 5.61
N LYS A 88 -3.64 5.30 6.75
CA LYS A 88 -4.25 6.64 6.80
C LYS A 88 -3.41 7.67 6.04
N ARG A 89 -2.09 7.68 6.22
CA ARG A 89 -1.21 8.59 5.47
C ARG A 89 -1.18 8.27 3.99
N MET A 90 -1.16 6.99 3.60
CA MET A 90 -1.27 6.59 2.20
C MET A 90 -2.56 7.10 1.57
N TYR A 91 -3.69 6.97 2.27
CA TYR A 91 -4.98 7.49 1.81
C TYR A 91 -4.95 9.01 1.62
N ASN A 92 -4.47 9.78 2.60
CA ASN A 92 -4.39 11.24 2.47
C ASN A 92 -3.50 11.67 1.29
N GLU A 93 -2.40 10.97 1.06
CA GLU A 93 -1.48 11.24 -0.05
C GLU A 93 -2.10 10.86 -1.41
N SER A 94 -2.96 9.84 -1.47
CA SER A 94 -3.68 9.50 -2.69
C SER A 94 -4.69 10.60 -3.05
N VAL A 95 -5.42 11.14 -2.06
CA VAL A 95 -6.34 12.27 -2.27
C VAL A 95 -5.61 13.49 -2.83
N ILE A 96 -4.43 13.83 -2.28
CA ILE A 96 -3.60 14.92 -2.79
C ILE A 96 -3.14 14.62 -4.23
N LEU A 97 -2.67 13.40 -4.50
CA LEU A 97 -2.23 12.98 -5.82
C LEU A 97 -3.35 13.13 -6.87
N PHE A 98 -4.56 12.67 -6.57
CA PHE A 98 -5.69 12.68 -7.49
C PHE A 98 -6.29 14.06 -7.70
N LYS A 99 -6.34 14.92 -6.66
CA LYS A 99 -6.73 16.33 -6.82
C LYS A 99 -5.82 17.06 -7.81
N ASN A 100 -4.51 16.80 -7.74
CA ASN A 100 -3.53 17.47 -8.59
C ASN A 100 -3.46 16.92 -10.02
N ILE A 101 -3.74 15.62 -10.23
CA ILE A 101 -3.58 14.97 -11.54
C ILE A 101 -4.89 14.87 -12.33
N LEU A 102 -6.02 14.65 -11.64
CA LEU A 102 -7.29 14.31 -12.28
C LEU A 102 -8.43 15.30 -11.99
N GLN A 103 -8.22 16.37 -11.19
CA GLN A 103 -9.29 17.27 -10.72
C GLN A 103 -10.52 16.50 -10.19
N VAL A 104 -10.32 15.34 -9.56
CA VAL A 104 -11.43 14.59 -8.97
C VAL A 104 -11.80 15.27 -7.66
N ASP A 105 -13.03 15.78 -7.57
CA ASP A 105 -13.56 16.37 -6.34
C ASP A 105 -13.83 15.24 -5.33
N CYS A 106 -12.82 14.89 -4.54
CA CYS A 106 -12.90 13.85 -3.49
C CYS A 106 -13.72 14.32 -2.26
N LYS A 107 -14.86 14.98 -2.46
CA LYS A 107 -15.81 15.33 -1.39
C LYS A 107 -16.62 14.14 -0.87
N ILE A 108 -16.44 12.97 -1.47
CA ILE A 108 -17.14 11.76 -1.08
C ILE A 108 -16.13 10.87 -0.36
N LEU A 109 -16.01 11.05 0.96
CA LEU A 109 -15.66 10.03 1.95
C LEU A 109 -16.04 10.55 3.34
#